data_AF-S2K1B8-F1
#
_entry.id   AF-S2K1B8-F1
#
_cell.length_a   1.000
_cell.length_b   1.000
_cell.length_c   1.000
_cell.angle_alpha   90.00
_cell.angle_beta   90.00
_cell.angle_gamma   90.00
#
_symmetry.space_group_name_H-M   'P 1'
#
loop_
_entity.id
_entity.type
_entity.pdbx_description
1 polymer ?
#
loop_
_entity_poly.entity_id
_entity_poly.type
_entity_poly.pdbx_seq_one_letter_code
_entity_poly.pdbx_strand_id
1 'polypeptide(L)'
;MQANNNHNYGNAQWPPANRQLIELKRRNHEHVPLPLLFRAITEEAKYNKNFANAEWLFEQVMLDHEAREKSQGRYFSENDDRVFAKIIGTMVRYASTPQKSMHYATLFYKDFNQRIRTPSRELVVFTNLIFAHTDQPTPENMQTALEVYKIALQLGVYTHDPSVFIDPLDSNSFKNSIEVFTSVSKRLLKYYNLFLSADKTELVPPTHHFSR
;
A
#
# COMPACT_ATOMS: atom_id res chain seq x y z
N MET A 1 -13.17 -46.69 -2.79
CA MET A 1 -12.84 -45.58 -3.70
C MET A 1 -12.27 -44.44 -2.87
N GLN A 2 -10.94 -44.41 -2.70
CA GLN A 2 -10.25 -43.31 -2.03
C GLN A 2 -9.79 -42.32 -3.10
N ALA A 3 -10.29 -41.09 -3.03
CA ALA A 3 -9.87 -40.00 -3.90
C ALA A 3 -8.46 -39.55 -3.46
N ASN A 4 -7.50 -39.79 -4.33
CA ASN A 4 -6.10 -39.45 -4.16
C ASN A 4 -5.94 -37.95 -4.45
N ASN A 5 -5.92 -37.11 -3.42
CA ASN A 5 -5.61 -35.68 -3.55
C ASN A 5 -4.09 -35.49 -3.72
N ASN A 6 -3.59 -35.84 -4.91
CA ASN A 6 -2.26 -35.44 -5.36
C ASN A 6 -2.25 -33.92 -5.55
N HIS A 7 -1.87 -33.19 -4.51
CA HIS A 7 -1.37 -31.82 -4.67
C HIS A 7 -0.03 -31.92 -5.39
N ASN A 8 -0.10 -31.73 -6.70
CA ASN A 8 1.03 -31.66 -7.59
C ASN A 8 1.83 -30.41 -7.22
N TYR A 9 2.78 -30.53 -6.28
CA TYR A 9 3.87 -29.58 -6.09
C TYR A 9 4.80 -29.70 -7.31
N GLY A 10 4.32 -29.25 -8.47
CA GLY A 10 5.15 -29.08 -9.64
C GLY A 10 6.25 -28.07 -9.30
N ASN A 11 7.50 -28.43 -9.57
CA ASN A 11 8.67 -27.57 -9.42
C ASN A 11 8.34 -26.13 -9.81
N ALA A 12 8.25 -25.24 -8.82
CA ALA A 12 8.10 -23.81 -9.09
C ALA A 12 9.35 -23.38 -9.87
N GLN A 13 9.18 -23.12 -11.17
CA GLN A 13 10.28 -22.76 -12.05
C GLN A 13 10.89 -21.44 -11.54
N TRP A 14 12.14 -21.51 -11.09
CA TRP A 14 12.91 -20.35 -10.67
C TRP A 14 13.86 -19.93 -11.80
N PRO A 15 13.97 -18.62 -12.13
CA PRO A 15 13.19 -17.52 -11.58
C PRO A 15 11.73 -17.51 -12.08
N PRO A 16 10.78 -16.83 -11.40
CA PRO A 16 9.37 -16.80 -11.81
C PRO A 16 9.19 -16.14 -13.18
N ALA A 17 8.12 -16.49 -13.90
CA ALA A 17 7.88 -16.03 -15.28
C ALA A 17 7.91 -14.50 -15.43
N ASN A 18 7.35 -13.76 -14.47
CA ASN A 18 7.39 -12.30 -14.47
C ASN A 18 8.83 -11.76 -14.40
N ARG A 19 9.69 -12.37 -13.57
CA ARG A 19 11.10 -11.99 -13.47
C ARG A 19 11.86 -12.35 -14.74
N GLN A 20 11.65 -13.55 -15.29
CA GLN A 20 12.24 -13.96 -16.57
C GLN A 20 11.91 -12.97 -17.69
N LEU A 21 10.66 -12.51 -17.77
CA LEU A 21 10.22 -11.53 -18.77
C LEU A 21 10.96 -10.19 -18.62
N ILE A 22 11.08 -9.67 -17.40
CA ILE A 22 11.78 -8.40 -17.16
C ILE A 22 13.27 -8.54 -17.44
N GLU A 23 13.91 -9.63 -17.00
CA GLU A 23 15.31 -9.91 -17.29
C GLU A 23 15.58 -10.03 -18.79
N LEU A 24 14.69 -10.72 -19.54
CA LEU A 24 14.81 -10.85 -21.00
C LEU A 24 14.73 -9.49 -21.68
N LYS A 25 13.73 -8.67 -21.35
CA LYS A 25 13.60 -7.31 -21.89
C LYS A 25 14.84 -6.47 -21.62
N ARG A 26 15.38 -6.54 -20.41
CA ARG A 26 16.62 -5.83 -20.04
C ARG A 26 17.82 -6.30 -20.86
N ARG A 27 18.00 -7.62 -21.03
CA ARG A 27 19.10 -8.18 -21.85
C ARG A 27 19.00 -7.73 -23.31
N ASN A 28 17.77 -7.58 -23.81
CA ASN A 28 17.50 -7.08 -25.16
C ASN A 28 17.55 -5.54 -25.27
N HIS A 29 17.87 -4.82 -24.20
CA HIS A 29 17.83 -3.35 -24.14
C HIS A 29 16.43 -2.77 -24.49
N GLU A 30 15.37 -3.54 -24.24
CA GLU A 30 14.00 -3.10 -24.44
C GLU A 30 13.52 -2.28 -23.23
N HIS A 31 12.70 -1.26 -23.53
CA HIS A 31 12.02 -0.51 -22.48
C HIS A 31 11.02 -1.41 -21.72
N VAL A 32 11.09 -1.37 -20.39
CA VAL A 32 10.14 -2.04 -19.49
C VAL A 32 9.14 -1.01 -18.98
N PRO A 33 7.87 -1.03 -19.44
CA PRO A 33 6.90 -0.02 -19.05
C PRO A 33 6.38 -0.24 -17.61
N LEU A 34 6.16 0.85 -16.86
CA LEU A 34 5.64 0.80 -15.48
C LEU A 34 4.34 -0.01 -15.32
N PRO A 35 3.35 0.07 -16.22
CA PRO A 35 2.16 -0.79 -16.13
C PRO A 35 2.47 -2.29 -16.14
N LEU A 36 3.51 -2.73 -16.87
CA LEU A 36 3.95 -4.12 -16.88
C LEU A 36 4.55 -4.49 -15.52
N LEU A 37 5.42 -3.64 -14.98
CA LEU A 37 6.00 -3.83 -13.65
C LEU A 37 4.93 -3.85 -12.56
N PHE A 38 3.95 -2.96 -12.61
CA PHE A 38 2.83 -2.94 -11.66
C PHE A 38 2.04 -4.25 -11.69
N ARG A 39 1.71 -4.75 -12.88
CA ARG A 39 1.01 -6.04 -13.01
C ARG A 39 1.85 -7.18 -12.45
N ALA A 40 3.13 -7.24 -12.79
CA ALA A 40 4.05 -8.25 -12.30
C ALA A 40 4.20 -8.21 -10.77
N ILE A 41 4.43 -7.03 -10.18
CA ILE A 41 4.54 -6.83 -8.73
C ILE A 41 3.25 -7.26 -8.04
N THR A 42 2.09 -6.88 -8.57
CA THR A 42 0.80 -7.28 -7.99
C THR A 42 0.60 -8.79 -8.07
N GLU A 43 0.94 -9.41 -9.20
CA GLU A 43 0.88 -10.86 -9.35
C GLU A 43 1.73 -11.58 -8.30
N GLU A 44 2.98 -11.16 -8.16
CA GLU A 44 3.93 -11.77 -7.23
C GLU A 44 3.53 -11.53 -5.77
N ALA A 45 3.21 -10.29 -5.40
CA ALA A 45 2.91 -9.93 -4.01
C ALA A 45 1.55 -10.45 -3.53
N LYS A 46 0.50 -10.27 -4.34
CA LYS A 46 -0.89 -10.56 -3.95
C LYS A 46 -1.28 -12.02 -4.22
N TYR A 47 -1.02 -12.51 -5.44
CA TYR A 47 -1.59 -13.78 -5.90
C TYR A 47 -0.63 -14.95 -5.67
N ASN A 48 0.65 -14.79 -6.04
CA ASN A 48 1.66 -15.83 -5.84
C ASN A 48 2.23 -15.86 -4.41
N LYS A 49 1.95 -14.82 -3.60
CA LYS A 49 2.50 -14.63 -2.24
C LYS A 49 4.04 -14.71 -2.21
N ASN A 50 4.68 -14.35 -3.30
CA ASN A 50 6.13 -14.32 -3.47
C ASN A 50 6.64 -12.88 -3.33
N PHE A 51 6.61 -12.38 -2.10
CA PHE A 51 6.96 -10.98 -1.86
C PHE A 51 8.42 -10.70 -2.20
N ALA A 52 9.35 -11.64 -1.98
CA ALA A 52 10.76 -11.46 -2.35
C ALA A 52 10.95 -11.15 -3.85
N ASN A 53 10.16 -11.78 -4.72
CA ASN A 53 10.21 -11.47 -6.14
C ASN A 53 9.54 -10.13 -6.48
N ALA A 54 8.49 -9.75 -5.74
CA ALA A 54 7.89 -8.42 -5.84
C ALA A 54 8.89 -7.31 -5.42
N GLU A 55 9.70 -7.53 -4.38
CA GLU A 55 10.77 -6.61 -3.96
C GLU A 55 11.80 -6.43 -5.08
N TRP A 56 12.26 -7.52 -5.68
CA TRP A 56 13.19 -7.45 -6.81
C TRP A 56 12.61 -6.66 -7.99
N LEU A 57 11.33 -6.88 -8.32
CA LEU A 57 10.63 -6.12 -9.38
C LEU A 57 10.47 -4.65 -9.00
N PHE A 58 10.22 -4.35 -7.72
CA PHE A 58 10.15 -2.99 -7.20
C PHE A 58 11.49 -2.25 -7.30
N GLU A 59 12.62 -2.93 -7.06
CA GLU A 59 13.95 -2.36 -7.30
C GLU A 59 14.12 -1.93 -8.77
N GLN A 60 13.53 -2.67 -9.71
CA GLN A 60 13.57 -2.27 -11.13
C GLN A 60 12.78 -0.97 -11.38
N VAL A 61 11.65 -0.81 -10.69
CA VAL A 61 10.84 0.42 -10.72
C VAL A 61 11.65 1.59 -10.15
N MET A 62 12.35 1.39 -9.04
CA MET A 62 13.18 2.44 -8.41
C MET A 62 14.38 2.84 -9.28
N LEU A 63 15.04 1.88 -9.91
CA LEU A 63 16.14 2.16 -10.85
C LEU A 63 15.67 2.97 -12.06
N ASP A 64 14.51 2.63 -12.63
CA ASP A 64 13.92 3.40 -13.73
C ASP A 64 13.50 4.81 -13.27
N HIS A 65 12.93 4.92 -12.05
CA HIS A 65 12.59 6.20 -11.45
C HIS A 65 13.81 7.10 -11.27
N GLU A 66 14.88 6.61 -10.63
CA GLU A 66 16.11 7.37 -10.42
C GLU A 66 16.80 7.77 -11.73
N ALA A 67 16.86 6.87 -12.71
CA ALA A 67 17.47 7.16 -14.01
C ALA A 67 16.73 8.29 -14.73
N ARG A 68 15.41 8.38 -14.58
CA ARG A 68 14.57 9.41 -15.19
C ARG A 68 14.64 10.74 -14.46
N GLU A 69 14.67 10.75 -13.13
CA GLU A 69 14.86 11.99 -12.36
C GLU A 69 16.25 12.60 -12.59
N LYS A 70 17.28 11.77 -12.82
CA LYS A 70 18.64 12.23 -13.15
C LYS A 70 18.81 12.66 -14.61
N SER A 71 18.03 12.12 -15.53
CA SER A 71 18.07 12.50 -16.95
C SER A 71 17.06 13.62 -17.21
N GLN A 72 17.55 14.84 -17.48
CA GLN A 72 16.74 16.04 -17.76
C GLN A 72 15.91 15.97 -19.08
N GLY A 73 15.40 14.80 -19.47
CA GLY A 73 14.81 14.56 -20.79
C GLY A 73 13.48 13.80 -20.84
N ARG A 74 13.02 13.15 -19.76
CA ARG A 74 11.67 12.55 -19.69
C ARG A 74 11.12 12.58 -18.26
N TYR A 75 10.27 13.58 -17.99
CA TYR A 75 9.44 13.57 -16.78
C TYR A 75 8.48 12.38 -16.79
N PHE A 76 8.23 11.77 -15.63
CA PHE A 76 7.07 10.90 -15.43
C PHE A 76 5.81 11.62 -15.89
N SER A 77 4.99 10.95 -16.70
CA SER A 77 3.64 11.44 -16.98
C SER A 77 2.78 11.32 -15.72
N GLU A 78 1.67 12.05 -15.62
CA GLU A 78 0.71 11.89 -14.53
C GLU A 78 0.21 10.44 -14.40
N ASN A 79 0.14 9.72 -15.52
CA ASN A 79 -0.19 8.30 -15.54
C ASN A 79 0.90 7.44 -14.87
N ASP A 80 2.17 7.76 -15.10
CA ASP A 80 3.29 7.05 -14.48
C ASP A 80 3.33 7.28 -12.97
N ASP A 81 3.11 8.53 -12.52
CA ASP A 81 3.03 8.87 -11.09
C ASP A 81 1.93 8.06 -10.38
N ARG A 82 0.78 7.91 -11.04
CA ARG A 82 -0.33 7.11 -10.55
C ARG A 82 0.02 5.63 -10.46
N VAL A 83 0.61 5.06 -11.51
CA VAL A 83 1.03 3.65 -11.51
C VAL A 83 2.08 3.40 -10.43
N PHE A 84 3.00 4.34 -10.25
CA PHE A 84 4.01 4.29 -9.21
C PHE A 84 3.38 4.30 -7.81
N ALA A 85 2.44 5.19 -7.54
CA ALA A 85 1.71 5.20 -6.27
C ALA A 85 0.94 3.89 -6.02
N LYS A 86 0.38 3.27 -7.07
CA LYS A 86 -0.26 1.95 -6.97
C LYS A 86 0.74 0.85 -6.63
N ILE A 87 1.93 0.88 -7.23
CA ILE A 87 3.01 -0.05 -6.91
C ILE A 87 3.37 0.06 -5.43
N ILE A 88 3.57 1.27 -4.92
CA ILE A 88 3.82 1.51 -3.49
C ILE A 88 2.67 0.97 -2.64
N GLY A 89 1.41 1.28 -2.99
CA GLY A 89 0.24 0.78 -2.29
C GLY A 89 0.22 -0.75 -2.21
N THR A 90 0.57 -1.44 -3.30
CA THR A 90 0.73 -2.90 -3.34
C THR A 90 1.87 -3.37 -2.42
N MET A 91 3.04 -2.72 -2.46
CA MET A 91 4.17 -3.09 -1.61
C MET A 91 3.87 -2.91 -0.12
N VAL A 92 3.18 -1.84 0.26
CA VAL A 92 2.74 -1.59 1.64
C VAL A 92 1.69 -2.63 2.06
N ARG A 93 0.70 -2.93 1.21
CA ARG A 93 -0.42 -3.83 1.54
C ARG A 93 0.01 -5.28 1.71
N TYR A 94 0.89 -5.76 0.83
CA TYR A 94 1.23 -7.17 0.72
C TYR A 94 2.63 -7.50 1.25
N ALA A 95 3.30 -6.54 1.88
CA ALA A 95 4.54 -6.76 2.60
C ALA A 95 4.45 -7.97 3.52
N SER A 96 5.51 -8.78 3.53
CA SER A 96 5.55 -10.01 4.32
C SER A 96 5.53 -9.75 5.84
N THR A 97 5.90 -8.54 6.27
CA THR A 97 5.87 -8.12 7.68
C THR A 97 5.40 -6.66 7.82
N PRO A 98 4.87 -6.26 8.99
CA PRO A 98 4.53 -4.87 9.27
C PRO A 98 5.73 -3.92 9.15
N GLN A 99 6.94 -4.38 9.51
CA GLN A 99 8.17 -3.60 9.37
C GLN A 99 8.51 -3.33 7.90
N LYS A 100 8.33 -4.31 7.01
CA LYS A 100 8.48 -4.09 5.57
C LYS A 100 7.40 -3.16 5.03
N SER A 101 6.16 -3.29 5.49
CA SER A 101 5.07 -2.36 5.14
C SER A 101 5.45 -0.92 5.49
N MET A 102 5.98 -0.71 6.71
CA MET A 102 6.48 0.57 7.18
C MET A 102 7.67 1.08 6.36
N HIS A 103 8.60 0.20 5.94
CA HIS A 103 9.72 0.57 5.08
C HIS A 103 9.24 1.18 3.75
N TYR A 104 8.31 0.53 3.04
CA TYR A 104 7.78 1.06 1.77
C TYR A 104 6.96 2.33 1.94
N ALA A 105 6.21 2.45 3.03
CA ALA A 105 5.50 3.69 3.34
C ALA A 105 6.48 4.83 3.67
N THR A 106 7.59 4.54 4.34
CA THR A 106 8.62 5.54 4.64
C THR A 106 9.29 6.03 3.37
N LEU A 107 9.64 5.12 2.44
CA LEU A 107 10.13 5.50 1.11
C LEU A 107 9.13 6.42 0.40
N PHE A 108 7.83 6.09 0.49
CA PHE A 108 6.78 6.90 -0.12
C PHE A 108 6.76 8.35 0.37
N TYR A 109 6.81 8.53 1.68
CA TYR A 109 6.76 9.87 2.28
C TYR A 109 8.09 10.61 2.21
N LYS A 110 9.23 9.92 2.19
CA LYS A 110 10.54 10.57 2.20
C LYS A 110 10.99 11.00 0.81
N ASP A 111 10.78 10.15 -0.19
CA ASP A 111 11.48 10.27 -1.47
C ASP A 111 10.61 10.87 -2.59
N PHE A 112 9.28 10.95 -2.41
CA PHE A 112 8.37 11.49 -3.41
C PHE A 112 7.71 12.80 -2.99
N ASN A 113 7.45 13.65 -3.99
CA ASN A 113 6.85 14.97 -3.80
C ASN A 113 5.31 14.92 -3.95
N GLN A 114 4.67 16.09 -3.86
CA GLN A 114 3.20 16.24 -3.90
C GLN A 114 2.55 15.81 -5.23
N ARG A 115 3.31 15.74 -6.33
CA ARG A 115 2.79 15.23 -7.62
C ARG A 115 2.39 13.75 -7.51
N ILE A 116 3.22 12.98 -6.82
CA ILE A 116 2.97 11.56 -6.55
C ILE A 116 2.09 11.41 -5.30
N ARG A 117 2.38 12.16 -4.24
CA ARG A 117 1.70 12.12 -2.94
C ARG A 117 0.46 13.02 -2.89
N THR A 118 -0.59 12.62 -3.60
CA THR A 118 -1.90 13.27 -3.45
C THR A 118 -2.60 12.78 -2.18
N PRO A 119 -3.54 13.55 -1.58
CA PRO A 119 -4.25 13.12 -0.38
C PRO A 119 -4.93 11.75 -0.51
N SER A 120 -5.51 11.45 -1.68
CA SER A 120 -6.09 10.14 -1.99
C SER A 120 -5.06 9.00 -1.82
N ARG A 121 -3.85 9.19 -2.35
CA ARG A 121 -2.79 8.16 -2.34
C ARG A 121 -2.16 8.01 -0.96
N GLU A 122 -1.98 9.10 -0.23
CA GLU A 122 -1.55 9.08 1.17
C GLU A 122 -2.56 8.30 2.05
N LEU A 123 -3.86 8.54 1.86
CA LEU A 123 -4.91 7.80 2.58
C LEU A 123 -4.89 6.29 2.29
N VAL A 124 -4.60 5.89 1.05
CA VAL A 124 -4.39 4.47 0.69
C VAL A 124 -3.20 3.87 1.45
N VAL A 125 -2.08 4.60 1.53
CA VAL A 125 -0.89 4.14 2.27
C VAL A 125 -1.19 4.02 3.77
N PHE A 126 -1.85 5.00 4.38
CA PHE A 126 -2.27 4.91 5.79
C PHE A 126 -3.22 3.73 6.04
N THR A 127 -4.21 3.56 5.18
CA THR A 127 -5.15 2.43 5.26
C THR A 127 -4.42 1.09 5.22
N ASN A 128 -3.44 0.95 4.31
CA ASN A 128 -2.67 -0.28 4.18
C ASN A 128 -1.71 -0.51 5.36
N LEU A 129 -1.11 0.55 5.92
CA LEU A 129 -0.30 0.44 7.14
C LEU A 129 -1.11 -0.02 8.35
N ILE A 130 -2.28 0.58 8.58
CA ILE A 130 -3.18 0.17 9.66
C ILE A 130 -3.58 -1.29 9.46
N PHE A 131 -3.93 -1.69 8.24
CA PHE A 131 -4.24 -3.09 7.95
C PHE A 131 -3.06 -4.01 8.28
N ALA A 132 -1.86 -3.74 7.77
CA ALA A 132 -0.70 -4.62 7.94
C ALA A 132 -0.35 -4.85 9.42
N HIS A 133 -0.42 -3.79 10.24
CA HIS A 133 -0.12 -3.88 11.66
C HIS A 133 -1.26 -4.54 12.46
N THR A 134 -2.52 -4.24 12.13
CA THR A 134 -3.66 -4.87 12.82
C THR A 134 -3.87 -6.33 12.45
N ASP A 135 -3.40 -6.78 11.27
CA ASP A 135 -3.48 -8.18 10.84
C ASP A 135 -2.53 -9.09 11.66
N GLN A 136 -1.45 -8.53 12.21
CA GLN A 136 -0.51 -9.20 13.12
C GLN A 136 -0.55 -8.54 14.51
N PRO A 137 -1.58 -8.82 15.34
CA PRO A 137 -1.96 -7.99 16.49
C PRO A 137 -1.07 -8.18 17.74
N THR A 138 0.20 -7.75 17.68
CA THR A 138 1.03 -7.58 18.89
C THR A 138 0.76 -6.20 19.52
N PRO A 139 1.05 -6.00 20.82
CA PRO A 139 0.94 -4.68 21.45
C PRO A 139 1.69 -3.58 20.69
N GLU A 140 2.89 -3.87 20.20
CA GLU A 140 3.74 -2.94 19.45
C GLU A 140 3.14 -2.59 18.09
N ASN A 141 2.60 -3.60 17.39
CA ASN A 141 1.94 -3.39 16.10
C ASN A 141 0.64 -2.60 16.27
N MET A 142 -0.16 -2.90 17.30
CA MET A 142 -1.37 -2.13 17.62
C MET A 142 -1.03 -0.68 17.97
N GLN A 143 0.04 -0.45 18.72
CA GLN A 143 0.50 0.91 19.05
C GLN A 143 0.91 1.65 17.78
N THR A 144 1.65 0.99 16.90
CA THR A 144 2.06 1.59 15.62
C THR A 144 0.84 1.93 14.75
N ALA A 145 -0.15 1.04 14.66
CA ALA A 145 -1.40 1.31 13.97
C ALA A 145 -2.17 2.49 14.57
N LEU A 146 -2.15 2.63 15.91
CA LEU A 146 -2.74 3.77 16.61
C LEU A 146 -2.07 5.09 16.24
N GLU A 147 -0.74 5.13 16.22
CA GLU A 147 0.01 6.33 15.83
C GLU A 147 -0.23 6.70 14.37
N VAL A 148 -0.28 5.71 13.46
CA VAL A 148 -0.66 5.95 12.05
C VAL A 148 -2.07 6.55 11.95
N TYR A 149 -3.04 6.04 12.71
CA TYR A 149 -4.40 6.57 12.73
C TYR A 149 -4.43 8.02 13.25
N LYS A 150 -3.69 8.34 14.32
CA LYS A 150 -3.59 9.71 14.85
C LYS A 150 -2.97 10.67 13.85
N ILE A 151 -1.92 10.25 13.13
CA ILE A 151 -1.33 11.06 12.06
C ILE A 151 -2.38 11.34 10.97
N ALA A 152 -3.15 10.33 10.57
CA ALA A 152 -4.23 10.51 9.60
C ALA A 152 -5.31 11.50 10.08
N LEU A 153 -5.65 11.51 11.38
CA LEU A 153 -6.54 12.52 11.96
C LEU A 153 -5.95 13.93 11.89
N GLN A 154 -4.67 14.08 12.26
CA GLN A 154 -3.96 15.37 12.21
C GLN A 154 -3.89 15.94 10.77
N LEU A 155 -3.83 15.05 9.78
CA LEU A 155 -3.87 15.39 8.36
C LEU A 155 -5.30 15.60 7.82
N GLY A 156 -6.32 15.55 8.69
CA GLY A 156 -7.68 15.96 8.34
C GLY A 156 -8.48 14.96 7.52
N VAL A 157 -8.21 13.65 7.62
CA VAL A 157 -8.92 12.60 6.86
C VAL A 157 -10.45 12.69 6.95
N TYR A 158 -10.99 13.16 8.08
CA TYR A 158 -12.44 13.33 8.27
C TYR A 158 -12.94 14.77 8.18
N THR A 159 -12.04 15.76 8.16
CA THR A 159 -12.39 17.18 8.18
C THR A 159 -12.27 17.83 6.81
N HIS A 160 -11.47 17.27 5.91
CA HIS A 160 -11.43 17.67 4.51
C HIS A 160 -12.68 17.23 3.74
N ASP A 161 -12.98 17.95 2.66
CA ASP A 161 -14.03 17.57 1.72
C ASP A 161 -13.71 16.16 1.14
N PRO A 162 -14.64 15.19 1.19
CA PRO A 162 -14.41 13.85 0.67
C PRO A 162 -13.92 13.79 -0.78
N SER A 163 -14.27 14.78 -1.60
CA SER A 163 -13.83 14.90 -3.00
C SER A 163 -12.31 15.00 -3.15
N VAL A 164 -11.60 15.50 -2.14
CA VAL A 164 -10.13 15.57 -2.12
C VAL A 164 -9.48 14.18 -2.15
N PHE A 165 -10.22 13.14 -1.74
CA PHE A 165 -9.76 11.74 -1.77
C PHE A 165 -10.21 10.97 -3.01
N ILE A 166 -10.90 11.62 -3.94
CA ILE A 166 -11.28 11.03 -5.23
C ILE A 166 -10.15 11.32 -6.22
N ASP A 167 -9.50 10.26 -6.74
CA ASP A 167 -8.57 10.40 -7.87
C ASP A 167 -9.39 10.33 -9.18
N PRO A 168 -9.63 11.46 -9.87
CA PRO A 168 -10.53 11.51 -11.03
C PRO A 168 -10.03 10.69 -12.22
N LEU A 169 -8.73 10.37 -12.23
CA LEU A 169 -8.11 9.56 -13.26
C LEU A 169 -8.17 8.07 -12.90
N ASP A 170 -8.43 7.70 -11.64
CA ASP A 170 -8.41 6.31 -11.18
C ASP A 170 -9.80 5.75 -10.85
N SER A 171 -10.49 5.21 -11.87
CA SER A 171 -11.77 4.52 -11.72
C SER A 171 -11.72 3.28 -10.83
N ASN A 172 -10.51 2.77 -10.52
CA ASN A 172 -10.27 1.61 -9.68
C ASN A 172 -9.78 1.98 -8.26
N SER A 173 -9.71 3.27 -7.93
CA SER A 173 -9.53 3.73 -6.55
C SER A 173 -10.76 3.35 -5.71
N PHE A 174 -10.63 3.38 -4.38
CA PHE A 174 -11.79 3.14 -3.53
C PHE A 174 -12.86 4.18 -3.86
N LYS A 175 -14.04 3.73 -4.33
CA LYS A 175 -15.19 4.63 -4.57
C LYS A 175 -15.52 5.51 -3.36
N ASN A 176 -15.16 5.04 -2.16
CA ASN A 176 -15.23 5.79 -0.92
C ASN A 176 -14.00 5.50 -0.03
N SER A 177 -12.89 6.18 -0.27
CA SER A 177 -11.63 5.99 0.47
C SER A 177 -11.78 6.20 1.98
N ILE A 178 -12.60 7.16 2.41
CA ILE A 178 -12.85 7.45 3.84
C ILE A 178 -13.59 6.28 4.50
N GLU A 179 -14.59 5.69 3.83
CA GLU A 179 -15.30 4.53 4.36
C GLU A 179 -14.39 3.31 4.49
N VAL A 180 -13.52 3.07 3.51
CA VAL A 180 -12.55 1.97 3.59
C VAL A 180 -11.56 2.19 4.74
N PHE A 181 -11.01 3.40 4.86
CA PHE A 181 -10.15 3.77 5.99
C PHE A 181 -10.86 3.54 7.33
N THR A 182 -12.11 3.98 7.44
CA THR A 182 -12.94 3.80 8.64
C THR A 182 -13.16 2.33 8.96
N SER A 183 -13.50 1.51 7.95
CA SER A 183 -13.75 0.08 8.11
C SER A 183 -12.51 -0.66 8.59
N VAL A 184 -11.36 -0.42 7.96
CA VAL A 184 -10.07 -1.03 8.32
C VAL A 184 -9.67 -0.65 9.76
N SER A 185 -9.95 0.57 10.17
CA SER A 185 -9.59 1.08 11.50
C SER A 185 -10.46 0.53 12.64
N LYS A 186 -11.60 -0.10 12.36
CA LYS A 186 -12.50 -0.65 13.41
C LYS A 186 -11.80 -1.63 14.34
N ARG A 187 -10.89 -2.46 13.81
CA ARG A 187 -10.16 -3.45 14.61
C ARG A 187 -9.23 -2.78 15.63
N LEU A 188 -8.55 -1.73 15.21
CA LEU A 188 -7.69 -0.90 16.07
C LEU A 188 -8.51 -0.20 17.16
N LEU A 189 -9.59 0.47 16.79
CA LEU A 189 -10.43 1.21 17.75
C LEU A 189 -11.06 0.28 18.79
N LYS A 190 -11.49 -0.91 18.37
CA LYS A 190 -11.99 -1.94 19.28
C LYS A 190 -10.91 -2.44 20.25
N TYR A 191 -9.67 -2.61 19.78
CA TYR A 191 -8.55 -3.07 20.61
C TYR A 191 -8.29 -2.13 21.79
N TYR A 192 -8.26 -0.81 21.53
CA TYR A 192 -8.03 0.21 22.56
C TYR A 192 -9.30 0.69 23.27
N ASN A 193 -10.47 0.21 22.87
CA ASN A 193 -11.76 0.71 23.33
C ASN A 193 -11.85 2.25 23.15
N LEU A 194 -11.64 2.73 21.92
CA LEU A 194 -11.65 4.16 21.57
C LEU A 194 -12.74 4.47 20.55
N PHE A 195 -13.19 5.72 20.55
CA PHE A 195 -14.17 6.27 19.62
C PHE A 195 -13.65 7.56 19.01
N LEU A 196 -14.18 7.91 17.83
CA LEU A 196 -13.91 9.19 17.20
C LEU A 196 -14.77 10.28 17.87
N SER A 197 -14.17 11.44 18.17
CA SER A 197 -14.89 12.60 18.71
C SER A 197 -16.00 13.08 17.78
N ALA A 198 -16.95 13.86 18.30
CA ALA A 198 -18.10 14.35 17.52
C ALA A 198 -17.69 15.23 16.33
N ASP A 199 -16.62 16.03 16.51
CA ASP A 199 -16.01 16.88 15.49
C ASP A 199 -14.97 16.13 14.62
N LYS A 200 -14.72 14.85 14.92
CA LYS A 200 -13.84 13.93 14.17
C LYS A 200 -12.37 14.34 14.13
N THR A 201 -11.90 15.09 15.12
CA THR A 201 -10.52 15.57 15.20
C THR A 201 -9.64 14.69 16.10
N GLU A 202 -10.22 13.94 17.04
CA GLU A 202 -9.47 13.17 18.03
C GLU A 202 -10.12 11.84 18.43
N LEU A 203 -9.35 10.99 19.11
CA LEU A 203 -9.82 9.74 19.69
C LEU A 203 -10.12 9.93 21.18
N VAL A 204 -11.32 9.55 21.59
CA VAL A 204 -11.79 9.64 22.98
C VAL A 204 -12.11 8.25 23.55
N PRO A 205 -11.88 8.01 24.85
CA PRO A 205 -12.37 6.81 25.50
C PRO A 205 -13.91 6.85 25.56
N PRO A 206 -14.59 5.70 25.71
CA PRO A 206 -16.02 5.69 26.02
C PRO A 206 -16.24 6.47 27.30
N THR A 207 -17.09 7.48 27.24
CA THR A 207 -17.61 8.13 28.44
C THR A 207 -18.38 7.08 29.23
N HIS A 208 -17.82 6.59 30.34
CA HIS A 208 -18.64 5.97 31.37
C HIS A 208 -19.64 7.05 31.80
N HIS A 209 -20.89 6.94 31.38
CA HIS A 209 -21.97 7.58 32.12
C HIS A 209 -21.87 7.02 33.54
N PHE A 210 -21.31 7.81 34.45
CA PHE A 210 -21.55 7.63 35.87
C PHE A 210 -23.05 7.87 36.08
N SER A 211 -23.82 6.78 36.02
CA SER A 211 -25.15 6.75 36.62
C SER A 211 -24.95 7.03 38.11
N ARG A 212 -25.28 8.25 38.53
CA ARG A 212 -25.48 8.56 39.94
C ARG A 212 -26.83 8.03 40.39
#